data_AF-A0A0F2PJL4-F1
#
_entry.id   AF-A0A0F2PJL4-F1
#
_cell.length_a   1.000
_cell.length_b   1.000
_cell.length_c   1.000
_cell.angle_alpha   90.00
_cell.angle_beta   90.00
_cell.angle_gamma   90.00
#
_symmetry.space_group_name_H-M   'P 1'
#
loop_
_entity.id
_entity.type
_entity.pdbx_description
1 polymer ?
#
loop_
_entity_poly.entity_id
_entity_poly.type
_entity_poly.pdbx_seq_one_letter_code
_entity_poly.pdbx_strand_id
1 'polypeptide(L)'
;MCSIKKKLISLAVALVFIWLVVSAYFYGQHYIVMKDYPLYAKVDTGDAVIIISNVRVYGFERSGYFFDQQWYWSIADKIKNPNIQYPFLKICFFYTRPYIFDKDERTIQLQGLIAFKDFKGDDYESIPEEMPEIDIYGDYDVCLADGIGYHHEGSSNIHFFWSQGDDVVLKNNHTYKVVIKDHETGELIKEIPFRPEWQVHTYNFFQKKPEHLSYRPKFEVESFLSLLKNSKTETAESYIHFERSDQFPWKNLSHDYLQSVRLHSEFYIGSYLGYEDVFAIDLLYDDPDKKRRTPSEEFGKQTIYFIADKFGDWKLIDVTPLKFISRR
;
A
#
# COMPACT_ATOMS: atom_id res chain seq x y z
N MET A 1 -14.65 23.60 -53.81
CA MET A 1 -14.59 22.47 -52.85
C MET A 1 -13.22 22.23 -52.18
N CYS A 2 -12.08 22.45 -52.85
CA CYS A 2 -10.74 22.19 -52.27
C CYS A 2 -10.36 23.12 -51.10
N SER A 3 -10.82 24.38 -51.10
CA SER A 3 -10.51 25.37 -50.05
C SER A 3 -11.16 25.06 -48.69
N ILE A 4 -12.43 24.63 -48.68
CA ILE A 4 -13.15 24.29 -47.43
C ILE A 4 -12.52 23.08 -46.74
N LYS A 5 -12.17 22.03 -47.52
CA LYS A 5 -11.47 20.86 -46.98
C LYS A 5 -10.13 21.22 -46.34
N LYS A 6 -9.33 22.08 -47.00
CA LYS A 6 -8.06 22.59 -46.44
C LYS A 6 -8.27 23.39 -45.15
N LYS A 7 -9.30 24.25 -45.09
CA LYS A 7 -9.65 25.00 -43.88
C LYS A 7 -10.08 24.08 -42.73
N LEU A 8 -10.90 23.06 -43.01
CA LEU A 8 -11.34 22.09 -42.00
C LEU A 8 -10.17 21.25 -41.47
N ILE A 9 -9.27 20.79 -42.35
CA ILE A 9 -8.06 20.06 -41.94
C ILE A 9 -7.16 20.96 -41.10
N SER A 10 -6.94 22.21 -41.53
CA SER A 10 -6.13 23.17 -40.77
C SER A 10 -6.73 23.45 -39.39
N LEU A 11 -8.05 23.57 -39.29
CA LEU A 11 -8.75 23.76 -38.02
C LEU A 11 -8.60 22.53 -37.11
N ALA A 12 -8.78 21.33 -37.66
CA ALA A 12 -8.61 20.09 -36.91
C ALA A 12 -7.17 19.94 -36.38
N VAL A 13 -6.17 20.24 -37.22
CA VAL A 13 -4.75 20.22 -36.81
C VAL A 13 -4.49 21.24 -35.71
N ALA A 14 -5.04 22.45 -35.82
CA ALA A 14 -4.89 23.48 -34.78
C ALA A 14 -5.50 23.03 -33.45
N LEU A 15 -6.69 22.41 -33.46
CA LEU A 15 -7.34 21.88 -32.26
C LEU A 15 -6.52 20.74 -31.62
N VAL A 16 -5.99 19.82 -32.43
CA VAL A 16 -5.11 18.75 -31.94
C VAL A 16 -3.84 19.34 -31.32
N PHE A 17 -3.25 20.36 -31.95
CA PHE A 17 -2.05 21.02 -31.41
C PHE A 17 -2.33 21.70 -30.07
N ILE A 18 -3.44 22.45 -29.96
CA ILE A 18 -3.86 23.06 -28.69
C ILE A 18 -4.08 21.97 -27.62
N TRP A 19 -4.76 20.88 -27.97
CA TRP A 19 -4.98 19.75 -27.06
C TRP A 19 -3.66 19.12 -26.60
N LEU A 20 -2.67 18.96 -27.49
CA LEU A 20 -1.34 18.46 -27.14
C LEU A 20 -0.60 19.38 -26.17
N VAL A 21 -0.65 20.70 -26.39
CA VAL A 21 -0.03 21.70 -25.49
C VAL A 21 -0.67 21.65 -24.10
N VAL A 22 -2.01 21.62 -24.03
CA VAL A 22 -2.74 21.48 -22.77
C VAL A 22 -2.37 20.15 -22.08
N SER A 23 -2.29 19.06 -22.84
CA SER A 23 -1.92 17.75 -22.29
C SER A 23 -0.49 17.73 -21.75
N ALA A 24 0.45 18.39 -22.41
CA ALA A 24 1.83 18.51 -21.93
C ALA A 24 1.91 19.31 -20.62
N TYR A 25 1.10 20.37 -20.48
CA TYR A 25 0.98 21.13 -19.23
C TYR A 25 0.48 20.25 -18.08
N PHE A 26 -0.63 19.52 -18.27
CA PHE A 26 -1.15 18.62 -17.25
C PHE A 26 -0.19 17.47 -16.94
N TYR A 27 0.54 16.96 -17.95
CA TYR A 27 1.55 15.93 -17.73
C TYR A 27 2.63 16.40 -16.75
N GLY A 28 3.09 17.64 -16.88
CA GLY A 28 4.01 18.26 -15.92
C GLY A 28 3.45 18.33 -14.50
N GLN A 29 2.13 18.56 -14.35
CA GLN A 29 1.47 18.56 -13.04
C GLN A 29 1.30 17.17 -12.41
N HIS A 30 1.49 16.10 -13.19
CA HIS A 30 1.52 14.73 -12.67
C HIS A 30 2.92 14.25 -12.33
N TYR A 31 3.96 15.01 -12.68
CA TYR A 31 5.34 14.67 -12.35
C TYR A 31 5.63 15.02 -10.90
N ILE A 32 5.67 14.00 -10.05
CA ILE A 32 5.87 14.16 -8.61
C ILE A 32 7.19 13.53 -8.19
N VAL A 33 7.77 14.09 -7.13
CA VAL A 33 9.00 13.60 -6.52
C VAL A 33 8.70 13.27 -5.07
N MET A 34 9.10 12.07 -4.66
CA MET A 34 9.00 11.59 -3.29
C MET A 34 10.40 11.21 -2.82
N LYS A 35 10.69 11.51 -1.55
CA LYS A 35 11.93 11.09 -0.90
C LYS A 35 11.57 10.13 0.20
N ASP A 36 12.11 8.92 0.13
CA ASP A 36 11.89 7.88 1.12
C ASP A 36 13.19 7.59 1.85
N TYR A 37 13.10 7.31 3.14
CA TYR A 37 14.20 6.81 3.96
C TYR A 37 13.72 5.55 4.67
N PRO A 38 14.23 4.36 4.27
CA PRO A 38 13.88 3.12 4.93
C PRO A 38 14.47 3.08 6.34
N LEU A 39 13.64 2.76 7.34
CA LEU A 39 14.05 2.60 8.74
C LEU A 39 14.08 1.14 9.16
N TYR A 40 13.02 0.39 8.85
CA TYR A 40 12.79 -1.00 9.26
C TYR A 40 13.19 -1.30 10.70
N ALA A 41 12.84 -0.39 11.60
CA ALA A 41 13.15 -0.51 13.02
C ALA A 41 12.01 -1.25 13.74
N LYS A 42 12.39 -2.25 14.55
CA LYS A 42 11.45 -3.03 15.36
C LYS A 42 11.55 -2.61 16.82
N VAL A 43 10.39 -2.44 17.46
CA VAL A 43 10.26 -2.20 18.90
C VAL A 43 9.23 -3.17 19.45
N ASP A 44 9.59 -3.90 20.51
CA ASP A 44 8.71 -4.83 21.19
C ASP A 44 8.26 -4.19 22.53
N THR A 45 6.96 -4.05 22.73
CA THR A 45 6.36 -3.39 23.90
C THR A 45 5.73 -4.38 24.89
N GLY A 46 6.15 -5.65 24.87
CA GLY A 46 5.51 -6.71 25.66
C GLY A 46 4.23 -7.17 25.00
N ASP A 47 3.27 -6.26 24.83
CA ASP A 47 1.91 -6.54 24.32
C ASP A 47 1.80 -6.43 22.79
N ALA A 48 2.68 -5.66 22.17
CA ALA A 48 2.71 -5.45 20.73
C ALA A 48 4.12 -5.44 20.16
N VAL A 49 4.20 -5.61 18.84
CA VAL A 49 5.40 -5.40 18.04
C VAL A 49 5.15 -4.25 17.08
N ILE A 50 5.95 -3.20 17.21
CA ILE A 50 5.90 -2.02 16.35
C ILE A 50 7.02 -2.14 15.32
N ILE A 51 6.65 -2.04 14.04
CA ILE A 51 7.61 -2.03 12.92
C ILE A 51 7.51 -0.68 12.21
N ILE A 52 8.54 0.14 12.38
CA ILE A 52 8.70 1.40 11.67
C ILE A 52 9.29 1.10 10.30
N SER A 53 8.54 1.35 9.24
CA SER A 53 8.95 0.98 7.88
C SER A 53 9.82 2.04 7.26
N ASN A 54 9.30 3.26 7.12
CA ASN A 54 10.00 4.34 6.43
C ASN A 54 9.53 5.71 6.89
N VAL A 55 10.37 6.70 6.65
CA VAL A 55 10.02 8.12 6.65
C VAL A 55 9.94 8.58 5.21
N ARG A 56 8.89 9.32 4.89
CA ARG A 56 8.59 9.78 3.55
C ARG A 56 8.41 11.29 3.55
N VAL A 57 8.91 11.94 2.50
CA VAL A 57 8.82 13.39 2.33
C VAL A 57 8.36 13.71 0.93
N TYR A 58 7.38 14.60 0.83
CA TYR A 58 6.86 15.06 -0.43
C TYR A 58 6.36 16.51 -0.32
N GLY A 59 6.27 17.17 -1.47
CA GLY A 59 5.89 18.60 -1.58
C GLY A 59 4.71 18.80 -2.51
N PHE A 60 3.76 17.88 -2.44
CA PHE A 60 2.58 17.92 -3.29
C PHE A 60 1.35 17.44 -2.54
N GLU A 61 0.21 18.00 -2.91
CA GLU A 61 -1.09 17.54 -2.47
C GLU A 61 -1.88 17.04 -3.67
N ARG A 62 -2.70 16.02 -3.44
CA ARG A 62 -3.68 15.62 -4.44
C ARG A 62 -4.88 16.54 -4.32
N SER A 63 -5.28 17.16 -5.43
CA SER A 63 -6.58 17.83 -5.49
C SER A 63 -7.67 16.87 -5.00
N GLY A 64 -8.38 17.28 -3.94
CA GLY A 64 -9.23 16.41 -3.14
C GLY A 64 -10.28 15.65 -3.95
N TYR A 65 -10.79 14.56 -3.38
CA TYR A 65 -11.93 13.83 -3.90
C TYR A 65 -13.22 14.62 -3.67
N PHE A 66 -13.39 15.75 -4.36
CA PHE A 66 -14.70 16.37 -4.43
C PHE A 66 -15.59 15.49 -5.30
N PHE A 67 -16.37 14.63 -4.64
CA PHE A 67 -17.44 13.80 -5.22
C PHE A 67 -18.66 14.62 -5.64
N ASP A 68 -18.53 15.93 -5.81
CA ASP A 68 -19.51 16.70 -6.57
C ASP A 68 -19.71 16.02 -7.92
N GLN A 69 -20.96 15.99 -8.41
CA GLN A 69 -21.37 15.28 -9.63
C GLN A 69 -20.62 15.78 -10.86
N GLN A 70 -19.39 15.31 -11.04
CA GLN A 70 -18.58 15.67 -12.19
C GLN A 70 -19.26 15.13 -13.45
N TRP A 71 -19.38 15.96 -14.48
CA TRP A 71 -20.07 15.64 -15.72
C TRP A 71 -19.62 14.31 -16.33
N TYR A 72 -18.35 13.93 -16.16
CA TYR A 72 -17.79 12.72 -16.73
C TYR A 72 -18.38 11.44 -16.12
N TRP A 73 -18.85 11.44 -14.86
CA TRP A 73 -19.53 10.26 -14.29
C TRP A 73 -20.82 9.94 -15.04
N SER A 74 -21.62 10.97 -15.36
CA SER A 74 -22.87 10.80 -16.12
C SER A 74 -22.67 10.22 -17.53
N ILE A 75 -21.46 10.38 -18.09
CA ILE A 75 -21.08 9.80 -19.38
C ILE A 75 -20.52 8.39 -19.16
N ALA A 76 -19.64 8.21 -18.17
CA ALA A 76 -19.06 6.92 -17.84
C ALA A 76 -20.14 5.87 -17.56
N ASP A 77 -21.22 6.23 -16.85
CA ASP A 77 -22.35 5.33 -16.55
C ASP A 77 -23.09 4.85 -17.80
N LYS A 78 -23.02 5.60 -18.90
CA LYS A 78 -23.63 5.23 -20.18
C LYS A 78 -22.71 4.32 -21.01
N ILE A 79 -21.42 4.24 -20.69
CA ILE A 79 -20.46 3.39 -21.39
C ILE A 79 -20.54 1.96 -20.83
N LYS A 80 -21.30 1.09 -21.49
CA LYS A 80 -21.48 -0.31 -21.08
C LYS A 80 -20.22 -1.17 -21.18
N ASN A 81 -19.24 -0.76 -21.99
CA ASN A 81 -18.01 -1.51 -22.21
C ASN A 81 -16.91 -1.03 -21.25
N PRO A 82 -16.49 -1.84 -20.26
CA PRO A 82 -15.45 -1.46 -19.30
C PRO A 82 -14.13 -1.08 -19.96
N ASN A 83 -13.80 -1.69 -21.10
CA ASN A 83 -12.57 -1.41 -21.86
C ASN A 83 -12.54 -0.01 -22.47
N ILE A 84 -13.69 0.67 -22.57
CA ILE A 84 -13.80 2.06 -23.04
C ILE A 84 -14.06 2.99 -21.85
N GLN A 85 -14.89 2.55 -20.90
CA GLN A 85 -15.23 3.32 -19.70
C GLN A 85 -13.98 3.64 -18.88
N TYR A 86 -13.08 2.66 -18.69
CA TYR A 86 -11.90 2.82 -17.85
C TYR A 86 -10.87 3.79 -18.46
N PRO A 87 -10.49 3.68 -19.76
CA PRO A 87 -9.68 4.71 -20.41
C PRO A 87 -10.32 6.09 -20.39
N PHE A 88 -11.64 6.19 -20.61
CA PHE A 88 -12.36 7.45 -20.54
C PHE A 88 -12.21 8.12 -19.17
N LEU A 89 -12.50 7.40 -18.09
CA LEU A 89 -12.33 7.90 -16.72
C LEU A 89 -10.88 8.29 -16.42
N LYS A 90 -9.91 7.48 -16.88
CA LYS A 90 -8.49 7.77 -16.73
C LYS A 90 -8.11 9.10 -17.40
N ILE A 91 -8.59 9.34 -18.62
CA ILE A 91 -8.38 10.61 -19.33
C ILE A 91 -9.03 11.77 -18.57
N CYS A 92 -10.26 11.61 -18.06
CA CYS A 92 -10.90 12.65 -17.25
C CYS A 92 -10.06 12.97 -16.00
N PHE A 93 -9.63 11.96 -15.25
CA PHE A 93 -8.80 12.15 -14.06
C PHE A 93 -7.46 12.82 -14.36
N PHE A 94 -6.87 12.59 -15.54
CA PHE A 94 -5.66 13.30 -15.96
C PHE A 94 -5.85 14.82 -15.95
N TYR A 95 -6.98 15.31 -16.47
CA TYR A 95 -7.26 16.75 -16.55
C TYR A 95 -7.94 17.33 -15.30
N THR A 96 -8.62 16.50 -14.50
CA THR A 96 -9.39 17.00 -13.34
C THR A 96 -8.71 16.77 -12.01
N ARG A 97 -7.65 15.96 -11.94
CA ARG A 97 -6.95 15.63 -10.69
C ARG A 97 -5.44 15.88 -10.75
N PRO A 98 -4.98 17.06 -11.19
CA PRO A 98 -3.55 17.39 -11.10
C PRO A 98 -3.12 17.47 -9.64
N TYR A 99 -1.82 17.31 -9.40
CA TYR A 99 -1.24 17.63 -8.09
C TYR A 99 -1.05 19.13 -7.95
N ILE A 100 -1.17 19.60 -6.73
CA ILE A 100 -0.85 20.97 -6.31
C ILE A 100 0.53 20.89 -5.64
N PHE A 101 1.46 21.73 -6.07
CA PHE A 101 2.82 21.74 -5.54
C PHE A 101 3.00 22.94 -4.65
N ASP A 102 3.46 22.69 -3.42
CA ASP A 102 4.01 23.73 -2.59
C ASP A 102 5.54 23.75 -2.74
N LYS A 103 6.12 24.94 -2.95
CA LYS A 103 7.57 25.08 -3.12
C LYS A 103 8.29 25.08 -1.79
N ASP A 104 7.66 25.65 -0.78
CA ASP A 104 8.25 26.01 0.50
C ASP A 104 7.80 25.05 1.61
N GLU A 105 6.64 24.43 1.44
CA GLU A 105 6.08 23.46 2.38
C GLU A 105 6.35 22.02 1.92
N ARG A 106 6.62 21.15 2.89
CA ARG A 106 6.84 19.72 2.70
C ARG A 106 6.06 18.98 3.76
N THR A 107 5.35 17.96 3.34
CA THR A 107 4.78 16.98 4.23
C THR A 107 5.84 15.92 4.51
N ILE A 108 6.07 15.65 5.78
CA ILE A 108 6.80 14.48 6.26
C ILE A 108 5.78 13.48 6.81
N GLN A 109 6.01 12.20 6.52
CA GLN A 109 5.13 11.13 6.94
C GLN A 109 5.96 9.96 7.47
N LEU A 110 5.71 9.58 8.72
CA LEU A 110 6.17 8.32 9.29
C LEU A 110 5.19 7.21 8.91
N GLN A 111 5.70 6.02 8.60
CA GLN A 111 4.89 4.90 8.17
C GLN A 111 5.34 3.60 8.84
N GLY A 112 4.38 2.79 9.27
CA GLY A 112 4.67 1.50 9.87
C GLY A 112 3.42 0.68 10.20
N LEU A 113 3.64 -0.37 10.99
CA LEU A 113 2.57 -1.21 11.53
C LEU A 113 2.79 -1.52 13.00
N ILE A 114 1.69 -1.82 13.70
CA ILE A 114 1.65 -2.30 15.07
C ILE A 114 0.92 -3.65 15.04
N ALA A 115 1.55 -4.67 15.59
CA ALA A 115 1.04 -6.03 15.64
C ALA A 115 0.81 -6.45 17.09
N PHE A 116 -0.44 -6.66 17.49
CA PHE A 116 -0.80 -7.05 18.85
C PHE A 116 -0.63 -8.56 19.05
N LYS A 117 0.05 -8.95 20.12
CA LYS A 117 0.37 -10.36 20.38
C LYS A 117 -0.83 -11.16 20.91
N ASP A 118 -1.70 -10.53 21.70
CA ASP A 118 -2.82 -11.19 22.40
C ASP A 118 -4.21 -10.91 21.77
N PHE A 119 -4.26 -10.59 20.48
CA PHE A 119 -5.51 -10.28 19.78
C PHE A 119 -6.42 -11.52 19.63
N LYS A 120 -7.68 -11.39 20.06
CA LYS A 120 -8.73 -12.39 19.85
C LYS A 120 -9.61 -11.91 18.69
N GLY A 121 -9.63 -12.69 17.61
CA GLY A 121 -10.11 -12.35 16.26
C GLY A 121 -11.54 -11.82 16.05
N ASP A 122 -12.26 -11.43 17.09
CA ASP A 122 -13.64 -10.92 17.02
C ASP A 122 -13.83 -9.54 17.69
N ASP A 123 -12.77 -8.94 18.25
CA ASP A 123 -12.84 -7.59 18.85
C ASP A 123 -12.80 -6.51 17.76
N TYR A 124 -13.94 -6.33 17.08
CA TYR A 124 -14.22 -5.21 16.17
C TYR A 124 -14.38 -3.86 16.92
N GLU A 125 -14.34 -3.89 18.25
CA GLU A 125 -14.52 -2.72 19.12
C GLU A 125 -13.24 -1.89 19.16
N SER A 126 -13.18 -0.90 18.26
CA SER A 126 -12.26 0.24 18.25
C SER A 126 -10.76 -0.09 18.11
N ILE A 127 -10.05 0.77 17.40
CA ILE A 127 -8.59 0.89 17.57
C ILE A 127 -8.35 0.97 19.09
N PRO A 128 -7.49 0.14 19.69
CA PRO A 128 -7.24 0.22 21.12
C PRO A 128 -6.99 1.67 21.50
N GLU A 129 -7.72 2.21 22.48
CA GLU A 129 -7.50 3.58 22.98
C GLU A 129 -6.04 3.77 23.43
N GLU A 130 -5.37 2.65 23.73
CA GLU A 130 -4.01 2.52 24.25
C GLU A 130 -2.92 2.40 23.16
N MET A 131 -3.14 2.96 21.96
CA MET A 131 -2.11 2.92 20.92
C MET A 131 -0.93 3.85 21.26
N PRO A 132 0.33 3.40 21.19
CA PRO A 132 1.48 4.24 21.50
C PRO A 132 1.56 5.47 20.58
N GLU A 133 2.05 6.57 21.14
CA GLU A 133 2.37 7.77 20.36
C GLU A 133 3.69 7.53 19.60
N ILE A 134 3.72 7.82 18.30
CA ILE A 134 4.82 7.53 17.40
C ILE A 134 5.03 8.76 16.52
N ASP A 135 6.00 9.58 16.92
CA ASP A 135 6.24 10.90 16.34
C ASP A 135 7.64 11.01 15.73
N ILE A 136 7.83 11.99 14.85
CA ILE A 136 9.15 12.35 14.34
C ILE A 136 9.59 13.66 15.00
N TYR A 137 10.80 13.66 15.54
CA TYR A 137 11.45 14.86 16.07
C TYR A 137 12.70 15.23 15.27
N GLY A 138 12.91 16.54 15.11
CA GLY A 138 14.09 17.14 14.50
C GLY A 138 15.08 17.70 15.52
N ASP A 139 15.84 18.70 15.09
CA ASP A 139 16.74 19.42 15.99
C ASP A 139 15.98 20.04 17.16
N TYR A 140 16.66 20.13 18.31
CA TYR A 140 16.14 20.80 19.51
C TYR A 140 14.79 20.24 19.98
N ASP A 141 14.52 18.95 19.69
CA ASP A 141 13.29 18.26 20.05
C ASP A 141 12.02 18.96 19.53
N VAL A 142 12.12 19.61 18.35
CA VAL A 142 10.94 20.11 17.64
C VAL A 142 10.21 18.93 17.01
N CYS A 143 8.92 18.76 17.36
CA CYS A 143 8.06 17.78 16.72
C CYS A 143 7.81 18.16 15.26
N LEU A 144 8.06 17.22 14.35
CA LEU A 144 7.92 17.40 12.90
C LEU A 144 6.74 16.63 12.33
N ALA A 145 6.27 15.60 13.03
CA ALA A 145 5.09 14.84 12.67
C ALA A 145 4.46 14.34 13.97
N ASP A 146 3.22 14.76 14.19
CA ASP A 146 2.36 14.28 15.26
C ASP A 146 1.00 13.85 14.68
N GLY A 147 0.20 13.18 15.51
CA GLY A 147 -1.11 12.71 15.10
C GLY A 147 -1.04 11.44 14.23
N ILE A 148 -1.65 10.37 14.73
CA ILE A 148 -1.55 9.06 14.09
C ILE A 148 -2.87 8.72 13.41
N GLY A 149 -2.82 8.55 12.09
CA GLY A 149 -3.87 7.89 11.35
C GLY A 149 -3.66 6.38 11.38
N TYR A 150 -4.74 5.63 11.56
CA TYR A 150 -4.72 4.17 11.58
C TYR A 150 -5.61 3.60 10.49
N HIS A 151 -5.17 2.48 9.93
CA HIS A 151 -5.96 1.62 9.06
C HIS A 151 -5.91 0.19 9.58
N HIS A 152 -7.09 -0.41 9.76
CA HIS A 152 -7.27 -1.78 10.22
C HIS A 152 -8.11 -2.55 9.20
N GLU A 153 -7.78 -3.82 8.98
CA GLU A 153 -8.51 -4.67 8.04
C GLU A 153 -9.10 -5.91 8.69
N GLY A 154 -10.44 -5.95 8.74
CA GLY A 154 -11.20 -7.17 9.05
C GLY A 154 -10.86 -7.73 10.42
N SER A 155 -10.45 -8.98 10.48
CA SER A 155 -10.10 -9.69 11.73
C SER A 155 -8.58 -9.72 11.99
N SER A 156 -7.82 -8.77 11.45
CA SER A 156 -6.36 -8.68 11.60
C SER A 156 -5.94 -8.25 13.01
N ASN A 157 -4.82 -8.74 13.52
CA ASN A 157 -4.17 -8.18 14.73
C ASN A 157 -3.12 -7.10 14.39
N ILE A 158 -3.09 -6.67 13.13
CA ILE A 158 -2.16 -5.67 12.61
C ILE A 158 -2.93 -4.38 12.33
N HIS A 159 -2.41 -3.28 12.85
CA HIS A 159 -2.82 -1.93 12.52
C HIS A 159 -1.72 -1.24 11.75
N PHE A 160 -2.07 -0.71 10.59
CA PHE A 160 -1.18 0.13 9.81
C PHE A 160 -1.31 1.56 10.29
N PHE A 161 -0.20 2.24 10.50
CA PHE A 161 -0.22 3.61 11.00
C PHE A 161 0.58 4.56 10.13
N TRP A 162 0.22 5.83 10.19
CA TRP A 162 1.05 6.92 9.73
C TRP A 162 0.95 8.10 10.67
N SER A 163 2.09 8.74 10.93
CA SER A 163 2.15 10.07 11.57
C SER A 163 2.54 11.10 10.51
N GLN A 164 1.91 12.26 10.50
CA GLN A 164 2.09 13.26 9.45
C GLN A 164 2.31 14.64 10.05
N GLY A 165 3.28 15.37 9.52
CA GLY A 165 3.37 16.81 9.76
C GLY A 165 3.61 17.56 8.47
N ASP A 166 3.04 18.74 8.41
CA ASP A 166 3.10 19.64 7.27
C ASP A 166 4.10 20.78 7.54
N ASP A 167 4.45 21.54 6.49
CA ASP A 167 5.35 22.71 6.57
C ASP A 167 6.76 22.44 7.13
N VAL A 168 7.27 21.21 6.92
CA VAL A 168 8.53 20.78 7.53
C VAL A 168 9.75 21.15 6.70
N VAL A 169 10.68 21.89 7.32
CA VAL A 169 11.97 22.23 6.74
C VAL A 169 13.03 21.18 7.10
N LEU A 170 13.33 20.29 6.15
CA LEU A 170 14.34 19.25 6.34
C LEU A 170 15.74 19.71 5.92
N LYS A 171 16.73 19.36 6.75
CA LYS A 171 18.15 19.62 6.53
C LYS A 171 18.86 18.28 6.37
N ASN A 172 19.52 18.06 5.22
CA ASN A 172 20.13 16.78 4.88
C ASN A 172 21.27 16.31 5.81
N ASN A 173 21.83 17.19 6.64
CA ASN A 173 22.96 16.87 7.53
C ASN A 173 22.57 16.69 9.00
N HIS A 174 21.28 16.57 9.27
CA HIS A 174 20.75 16.57 10.63
C HIS A 174 20.32 15.16 11.04
N THR A 175 20.41 14.90 12.33
CA THR A 175 19.92 13.66 12.92
C THR A 175 18.51 13.92 13.42
N TYR A 176 17.59 13.12 12.93
CA TYR A 176 16.20 13.08 13.37
C TYR A 176 16.02 11.89 14.29
N LYS A 177 14.90 11.81 14.98
CA LYS A 177 14.55 10.62 15.75
C LYS A 177 13.07 10.31 15.63
N VAL A 178 12.75 9.03 15.52
CA VAL A 178 11.40 8.54 15.82
C VAL A 178 11.32 8.33 17.32
N VAL A 179 10.29 8.87 17.95
CA VAL A 179 10.05 8.75 19.38
C VAL A 179 8.75 7.98 19.58
N ILE A 180 8.83 6.91 20.35
CA ILE A 180 7.70 6.07 20.73
C ILE A 180 7.45 6.29 22.21
N LYS A 181 6.23 6.68 22.57
CA LYS A 181 5.79 6.87 23.94
C LYS A 181 4.54 6.05 24.22
N ASP A 182 4.40 5.69 25.48
CA ASP A 182 3.15 5.18 26.01
C ASP A 182 2.10 6.31 26.00
N HIS A 183 0.90 6.01 25.49
CA HIS A 183 -0.11 7.05 25.29
C HIS A 183 -0.73 7.53 26.61
N GLU A 184 -0.89 6.66 27.60
CA GLU A 184 -1.53 7.03 28.86
C GLU A 184 -0.58 7.79 29.78
N THR A 185 0.65 7.31 29.90
CA THR A 185 1.65 7.83 30.84
C THR A 185 2.54 8.90 30.22
N GLY A 186 2.65 8.94 28.89
CA GLY A 186 3.64 9.73 28.17
C GLY A 186 5.08 9.25 28.36
N GLU A 187 5.28 8.07 28.98
CA GLU A 187 6.61 7.52 29.24
C GLU A 187 7.29 7.14 27.92
N LEU A 188 8.59 7.44 27.83
CA LEU A 188 9.39 7.10 26.67
C LEU A 188 9.62 5.59 26.58
N ILE A 189 9.07 4.96 25.55
CA ILE A 189 9.30 3.54 25.23
C ILE A 189 10.63 3.41 24.46
N LYS A 190 10.80 4.20 23.40
CA LYS A 190 11.99 4.09 22.54
C LYS A 190 12.27 5.37 21.74
N GLU A 191 13.55 5.69 21.59
CA GLU A 191 14.03 6.61 20.54
C GLU A 191 14.84 5.84 19.49
N ILE A 192 14.57 6.15 18.22
CA ILE A 192 15.27 5.58 17.07
C ILE A 192 15.88 6.75 16.29
N PRO A 193 17.16 7.07 16.53
CA PRO A 193 17.83 8.13 15.80
C PRO A 193 18.10 7.68 14.36
N PHE A 194 17.95 8.61 13.42
CA PHE A 194 18.28 8.37 12.02
C PHE A 194 18.83 9.61 11.34
N ARG A 195 19.72 9.38 10.37
CA ARG A 195 20.26 10.43 9.51
C ARG A 195 19.86 10.09 8.07
N PRO A 196 18.94 10.84 7.47
CA PRO A 196 18.31 10.40 6.25
C PRO A 196 19.25 10.52 5.04
N GLU A 197 19.52 9.38 4.42
CA GLU A 197 20.08 9.28 3.07
C GLU A 197 18.93 9.05 2.09
N TRP A 198 18.27 10.15 1.72
CA TRP A 198 17.02 10.09 0.96
C TRP A 198 17.14 9.34 -0.36
N GLN A 199 16.32 8.31 -0.52
CA GLN A 199 16.07 7.65 -1.80
C GLN A 199 15.03 8.47 -2.57
N VAL A 200 15.41 8.95 -3.76
CA VAL A 200 14.55 9.82 -4.57
C VAL A 200 13.79 9.00 -5.59
N HIS A 201 12.46 9.01 -5.48
CA HIS A 201 11.56 8.37 -6.43
C HIS A 201 10.80 9.43 -7.24
N THR A 202 10.70 9.19 -8.54
CA THR A 202 9.97 10.07 -9.47
C THR A 202 8.82 9.29 -10.05
N TYR A 203 7.65 9.91 -10.05
CA TYR A 203 6.42 9.31 -10.56
C TYR A 203 5.73 10.28 -11.52
N ASN A 204 4.94 9.72 -12.41
CA ASN A 204 4.13 10.49 -13.35
C ASN A 204 2.77 9.80 -13.55
N PHE A 205 1.96 10.34 -14.44
CA PHE A 205 0.62 9.80 -14.70
C PHE A 205 0.63 8.35 -15.21
N PHE A 206 1.68 7.95 -15.95
CA PHE A 206 1.81 6.60 -16.52
C PHE A 206 2.58 5.67 -15.58
N GLN A 207 3.60 6.19 -14.89
CA GLN A 207 4.35 5.53 -13.83
C GLN A 207 3.84 6.00 -12.49
N LYS A 208 2.68 5.46 -12.10
CA LYS A 208 2.03 5.83 -10.85
C LYS A 208 2.93 5.53 -9.67
N LYS A 209 2.89 6.40 -8.66
CA LYS A 209 3.36 6.04 -7.32
C LYS A 209 2.58 4.81 -6.82
N PRO A 210 3.19 3.92 -6.02
CA PRO A 210 2.45 2.88 -5.32
C PRO A 210 1.25 3.52 -4.60
N GLU A 211 0.04 3.06 -4.93
CA GLU A 211 -1.19 3.62 -4.36
C GLU A 211 -1.32 3.32 -2.86
N HIS A 212 -0.50 2.39 -2.34
CA HIS A 212 -0.57 1.91 -0.98
C HIS A 212 0.80 1.72 -0.33
N LEU A 213 0.76 1.87 0.98
CA LEU A 213 1.68 1.42 2.02
C LEU A 213 2.50 0.20 1.55
N SER A 214 3.69 0.42 0.98
CA SER A 214 4.62 -0.65 0.55
C SER A 214 5.07 -1.54 1.72
N TYR A 215 4.73 -1.16 2.93
CA TYR A 215 4.90 -1.93 4.14
C TYR A 215 3.74 -2.89 4.44
N ARG A 216 2.77 -3.05 3.53
CA ARG A 216 1.62 -3.95 3.71
C ARG A 216 1.85 -5.28 3.01
N PRO A 217 2.04 -6.37 3.76
CA PRO A 217 2.43 -7.66 3.19
C PRO A 217 1.44 -8.26 2.19
N LYS A 218 0.16 -7.87 2.29
CA LYS A 218 -0.90 -8.34 1.38
C LYS A 218 -0.59 -8.09 -0.08
N PHE A 219 0.05 -6.99 -0.43
CA PHE A 219 0.33 -6.66 -1.83
C PHE A 219 1.38 -7.59 -2.45
N GLU A 220 2.36 -8.03 -1.66
CA GLU A 220 3.38 -8.99 -2.09
C GLU A 220 2.74 -10.37 -2.30
N VAL A 221 1.83 -10.79 -1.42
CA VAL A 221 1.07 -12.03 -1.59
C VAL A 221 0.15 -11.95 -2.82
N GLU A 222 -0.54 -10.83 -3.05
CA GLU A 222 -1.35 -10.62 -4.26
C GLU A 222 -0.52 -10.69 -5.53
N SER A 223 0.67 -10.06 -5.53
CA SER A 223 1.59 -10.06 -6.67
C SER A 223 2.10 -11.47 -6.95
N PHE A 224 2.51 -12.20 -5.91
CA PHE A 224 2.93 -13.60 -6.00
C PHE A 224 1.81 -14.48 -6.58
N LEU A 225 0.59 -14.41 -6.04
CA LEU A 225 -0.55 -15.20 -6.52
C LEU A 225 -0.93 -14.82 -7.96
N SER A 226 -0.82 -13.55 -8.34
CA SER A 226 -1.05 -13.08 -9.72
C SER A 226 -0.05 -13.70 -10.70
N LEU A 227 1.24 -13.79 -10.33
CA LEU A 227 2.25 -14.45 -11.16
C LEU A 227 1.93 -15.93 -11.35
N LEU A 228 1.51 -16.63 -10.28
CA LEU A 228 1.11 -18.04 -10.37
C LEU A 228 -0.13 -18.26 -11.24
N LYS A 229 -1.16 -17.42 -11.10
CA LYS A 229 -2.35 -17.47 -11.96
C LYS A 229 -2.00 -17.31 -13.45
N ASN A 230 -0.95 -16.56 -13.74
CA ASN A 230 -0.42 -16.33 -15.09
C ASN A 230 0.68 -17.32 -15.50
N SER A 231 0.87 -18.42 -14.75
CA SER A 231 1.89 -19.46 -15.03
C SER A 231 3.33 -18.94 -15.08
N LYS A 232 3.65 -17.89 -14.29
CA LYS A 232 5.00 -17.29 -14.19
C LYS A 232 5.73 -17.74 -12.92
N THR A 233 5.85 -19.05 -12.72
CA THR A 233 6.42 -19.62 -11.49
C THR A 233 7.85 -19.18 -11.23
N GLU A 234 8.71 -19.14 -12.26
CA GLU A 234 10.10 -18.69 -12.12
C GLU A 234 10.21 -17.25 -11.59
N THR A 235 9.31 -16.35 -12.01
CA THR A 235 9.25 -14.99 -11.47
C THR A 235 8.65 -14.96 -10.07
N ALA A 236 7.69 -15.84 -9.77
CA ALA A 236 7.10 -15.93 -8.45
C ALA A 236 8.11 -16.37 -7.38
N GLU A 237 9.14 -17.13 -7.76
CA GLU A 237 10.20 -17.58 -6.87
C GLU A 237 10.99 -16.43 -6.22
N SER A 238 11.08 -15.25 -6.85
CA SER A 238 11.77 -14.09 -6.27
C SER A 238 11.09 -13.51 -5.02
N TYR A 239 9.86 -13.94 -4.74
CA TYR A 239 9.09 -13.59 -3.55
C TYR A 239 9.36 -14.54 -2.38
N ILE A 240 10.03 -15.68 -2.62
CA ILE A 240 10.33 -16.66 -1.58
C ILE A 240 11.63 -16.28 -0.88
N HIS A 241 11.67 -16.48 0.43
CA HIS A 241 12.88 -16.28 1.21
C HIS A 241 13.97 -17.26 0.76
N PHE A 242 15.20 -16.76 0.57
CA PHE A 242 16.28 -17.54 -0.06
C PHE A 242 16.60 -18.88 0.66
N GLU A 243 16.47 -18.91 2.00
CA GLU A 243 16.68 -20.13 2.79
C GLU A 243 15.57 -21.19 2.60
N ARG A 244 14.45 -20.78 2.00
CA ARG A 244 13.27 -21.61 1.76
C ARG A 244 13.10 -21.95 0.28
N SER A 245 13.83 -21.34 -0.65
CA SER A 245 13.68 -21.55 -2.10
C SER A 245 13.61 -23.04 -2.49
N ASP A 246 14.54 -23.86 -1.97
CA ASP A 246 14.60 -25.30 -2.28
C ASP A 246 13.54 -26.15 -1.55
N GLN A 247 12.98 -25.65 -0.45
CA GLN A 247 12.07 -26.39 0.43
C GLN A 247 10.63 -25.86 0.40
N PHE A 248 10.40 -24.78 -0.36
CA PHE A 248 9.10 -24.14 -0.41
C PHE A 248 8.06 -25.11 -0.96
N PRO A 249 6.91 -25.31 -0.28
CA PRO A 249 6.01 -26.39 -0.62
C PRO A 249 5.09 -26.03 -1.81
N TRP A 250 5.69 -25.81 -2.98
CA TRP A 250 5.02 -25.46 -4.24
C TRP A 250 3.82 -26.36 -4.57
N LYS A 251 3.89 -27.65 -4.22
CA LYS A 251 2.80 -28.62 -4.39
C LYS A 251 1.49 -28.18 -3.72
N ASN A 252 1.55 -27.40 -2.64
CA ASN A 252 0.37 -26.92 -1.93
C ASN A 252 -0.39 -25.84 -2.72
N LEU A 253 0.26 -25.19 -3.69
CA LEU A 253 -0.34 -24.18 -4.58
C LEU A 253 -0.72 -24.77 -5.96
N SER A 254 -0.40 -26.03 -6.20
CA SER A 254 -0.66 -26.73 -7.46
C SER A 254 -2.06 -27.34 -7.50
N HIS A 255 -3.09 -26.49 -7.50
CA HIS A 255 -4.49 -26.93 -7.60
C HIS A 255 -5.36 -25.93 -8.37
N ASP A 256 -6.46 -26.43 -8.95
CA ASP A 256 -7.32 -25.65 -9.85
C ASP A 256 -8.03 -24.47 -9.16
N TYR A 257 -8.20 -24.54 -7.84
CA TYR A 257 -8.85 -23.49 -7.05
C TYR A 257 -8.07 -22.19 -6.93
N LEU A 258 -6.79 -22.16 -7.34
CA LEU A 258 -5.96 -20.97 -7.24
C LEU A 258 -6.58 -19.77 -7.99
N GLN A 259 -7.36 -20.03 -9.04
CA GLN A 259 -8.04 -18.99 -9.82
C GLN A 259 -9.12 -18.24 -9.03
N SER A 260 -9.74 -18.90 -8.05
CA SER A 260 -10.81 -18.35 -7.20
C SER A 260 -10.33 -17.83 -5.84
N VAL A 261 -9.01 -17.80 -5.60
CA VAL A 261 -8.47 -17.37 -4.30
C VAL A 261 -8.77 -15.91 -3.99
N ARG A 262 -9.12 -15.65 -2.73
CA ARG A 262 -9.29 -14.32 -2.14
C ARG A 262 -8.44 -14.22 -0.87
N LEU A 263 -7.75 -13.11 -0.70
CA LEU A 263 -7.05 -12.82 0.56
C LEU A 263 -8.09 -12.38 1.59
N HIS A 264 -7.96 -12.89 2.82
CA HIS A 264 -8.88 -12.60 3.91
C HIS A 264 -8.24 -11.68 4.93
N SER A 265 -7.55 -12.25 5.91
CA SER A 265 -7.01 -11.55 7.06
C SER A 265 -5.51 -11.76 7.13
N GLU A 266 -4.82 -10.67 7.47
CA GLU A 266 -3.39 -10.61 7.74
C GLU A 266 -3.19 -10.74 9.25
N PHE A 267 -2.18 -11.49 9.69
CA PHE A 267 -1.90 -11.70 11.10
C PHE A 267 -0.41 -11.69 11.39
N TYR A 268 -0.04 -11.21 12.57
CA TYR A 268 1.25 -11.49 13.20
C TYR A 268 1.11 -12.71 14.09
N ILE A 269 2.04 -13.67 13.96
CA ILE A 269 2.00 -14.94 14.71
C ILE A 269 3.25 -15.16 15.58
N GLY A 270 4.17 -14.19 15.62
CA GLY A 270 5.40 -14.29 16.40
C GLY A 270 6.44 -15.17 15.71
N SER A 271 6.51 -16.44 16.08
CA SER A 271 7.53 -17.36 15.57
C SER A 271 6.93 -18.55 14.80
N TYR A 272 7.60 -18.96 13.72
CA TYR A 272 7.17 -20.10 12.91
C TYR A 272 8.36 -20.69 12.13
N LEU A 273 8.52 -22.00 12.18
CA LEU A 273 9.63 -22.73 11.53
C LEU A 273 11.04 -22.18 11.84
N GLY A 274 11.24 -21.64 13.03
CA GLY A 274 12.51 -21.06 13.46
C GLY A 274 12.76 -19.63 12.95
N TYR A 275 11.83 -19.05 12.21
CA TYR A 275 11.80 -17.63 11.93
C TYR A 275 11.09 -16.90 13.07
N GLU A 276 11.61 -15.73 13.40
CA GLU A 276 10.95 -14.74 14.25
C GLU A 276 10.21 -13.71 13.37
N ASP A 277 9.31 -12.97 13.99
CA ASP A 277 8.50 -11.92 13.35
C ASP A 277 7.74 -12.41 12.11
N VAL A 278 7.15 -13.58 12.26
CA VAL A 278 6.36 -14.20 11.19
C VAL A 278 4.98 -13.61 11.17
N PHE A 279 4.57 -13.30 9.95
CA PHE A 279 3.24 -12.89 9.60
C PHE A 279 2.58 -13.97 8.73
N ALA A 280 1.26 -13.97 8.72
CA ALA A 280 0.44 -14.95 8.04
C ALA A 280 -0.71 -14.26 7.30
N ILE A 281 -1.07 -14.77 6.14
CA ILE A 281 -2.28 -14.36 5.41
C ILE A 281 -3.10 -15.60 5.11
N ASP A 282 -4.37 -15.52 5.50
CA ASP A 282 -5.34 -16.52 5.13
C ASP A 282 -5.87 -16.29 3.71
N LEU A 283 -5.79 -17.36 2.93
CA LEU A 283 -6.36 -17.51 1.60
C LEU A 283 -7.64 -18.29 1.70
N LEU A 284 -8.73 -17.70 1.22
CA LEU A 284 -10.03 -18.32 1.16
C LEU A 284 -10.38 -18.67 -0.28
N TYR A 285 -11.06 -19.80 -0.43
CA TYR A 285 -11.44 -20.33 -1.72
C TYR A 285 -12.97 -20.48 -1.80
N ASP A 286 -13.52 -20.06 -2.94
CA ASP A 286 -14.97 -20.08 -3.24
C ASP A 286 -15.39 -21.38 -3.92
N ASP A 287 -16.52 -21.94 -3.48
CA ASP A 287 -17.06 -23.19 -4.01
C ASP A 287 -17.31 -23.07 -5.54
N PRO A 288 -16.61 -23.86 -6.38
CA PRO A 288 -16.71 -23.72 -7.84
C PRO A 288 -18.12 -24.01 -8.38
N ASP A 289 -18.92 -24.79 -7.65
CA ASP A 289 -20.27 -25.18 -8.05
C ASP A 289 -21.29 -24.07 -7.74
N LYS A 290 -20.90 -23.05 -6.96
CA LYS A 290 -21.79 -21.95 -6.55
C LYS A 290 -21.52 -20.68 -7.35
N LYS A 291 -22.59 -20.20 -7.99
CA LYS A 291 -22.55 -18.97 -8.81
C LYS A 291 -22.52 -17.66 -8.01
N ARG A 292 -22.81 -17.70 -6.71
CA ARG A 292 -22.80 -16.52 -5.83
C ARG A 292 -21.62 -16.62 -4.88
N ARG A 293 -20.92 -15.49 -4.72
CA ARG A 293 -19.82 -15.33 -3.78
C ARG A 293 -20.39 -14.69 -2.52
N THR A 294 -20.77 -15.50 -1.54
CA THR A 294 -21.06 -14.99 -0.20
C THR A 294 -19.97 -15.45 0.78
N PRO A 295 -19.60 -14.65 1.80
CA PRO A 295 -18.60 -15.04 2.81
C PRO A 295 -18.93 -16.38 3.50
N SER A 296 -20.21 -16.72 3.66
CA SER A 296 -20.65 -18.00 4.23
C SER A 296 -20.44 -19.23 3.33
N GLU A 297 -19.81 -19.08 2.16
CA GLU A 297 -19.67 -20.15 1.15
C GLU A 297 -18.24 -20.60 0.90
N GLU A 298 -17.31 -20.18 1.75
CA GLU A 298 -15.93 -20.66 1.79
C GLU A 298 -15.90 -22.19 1.87
N PHE A 299 -15.23 -22.84 0.93
CA PHE A 299 -15.08 -24.30 0.92
C PHE A 299 -13.68 -24.75 1.32
N GLY A 300 -12.70 -23.85 1.26
CA GLY A 300 -11.31 -24.17 1.53
C GLY A 300 -10.55 -22.98 2.10
N LYS A 301 -9.58 -23.29 2.96
CA LYS A 301 -8.66 -22.34 3.58
C LYS A 301 -7.22 -22.81 3.41
N GLN A 302 -6.35 -21.87 3.12
CA GLN A 302 -4.90 -22.04 3.10
C GLN A 302 -4.26 -20.83 3.77
N THR A 303 -3.05 -20.97 4.28
CA THR A 303 -2.34 -19.88 4.94
C THR A 303 -0.96 -19.75 4.32
N ILE A 304 -0.58 -18.55 3.90
CA ILE A 304 0.78 -18.21 3.48
C ILE A 304 1.47 -17.52 4.65
N TYR A 305 2.70 -17.93 4.95
CA TYR A 305 3.55 -17.32 5.96
C TYR A 305 4.69 -16.55 5.32
N PHE A 306 5.04 -15.41 5.89
CA PHE A 306 6.06 -14.51 5.37
C PHE A 306 6.72 -13.70 6.49
N ILE A 307 7.89 -13.16 6.17
CA ILE A 307 8.69 -12.27 7.04
C ILE A 307 9.11 -11.04 6.25
N ALA A 308 9.35 -9.93 6.93
CA ALA A 308 10.10 -8.83 6.33
C ALA A 308 11.59 -9.17 6.41
N ASP A 309 12.31 -9.07 5.29
CA ASP A 309 13.76 -9.15 5.34
C ASP A 309 14.38 -7.89 5.96
N LYS A 310 15.71 -7.86 6.06
CA LYS A 310 16.43 -6.72 6.65
C LYS A 310 16.27 -5.40 5.88
N PHE A 311 15.70 -5.44 4.67
CA PHE A 311 15.40 -4.28 3.84
C PHE A 311 13.89 -4.03 3.74
N GLY A 312 13.11 -4.69 4.59
CA GLY A 312 11.66 -4.57 4.64
C GLY A 312 10.92 -5.18 3.47
N ASP A 313 11.60 -5.97 2.64
CA ASP A 313 10.93 -6.70 1.57
C ASP A 313 10.24 -7.92 2.17
N TRP A 314 8.94 -8.06 1.92
CA TRP A 314 8.19 -9.23 2.38
C TRP A 314 8.55 -10.47 1.58
N LYS A 315 8.98 -11.53 2.27
CA LYS A 315 9.40 -12.81 1.70
C LYS A 315 8.58 -13.95 2.26
N LEU A 316 8.03 -14.77 1.37
CA LEU A 316 7.27 -15.97 1.72
C LEU A 316 8.22 -17.05 2.24
N ILE A 317 7.87 -17.68 3.36
CA ILE A 317 8.68 -18.75 3.98
C ILE A 317 8.00 -20.11 3.90
N ASP A 318 6.66 -20.14 3.84
CA ASP A 318 5.88 -21.37 3.81
C ASP A 318 4.45 -21.13 3.31
N VAL A 319 3.77 -22.21 2.93
CA VAL A 319 2.34 -22.21 2.61
C VAL A 319 1.72 -23.55 3.03
N THR A 320 0.62 -23.50 3.79
CA THR A 320 -0.04 -24.72 4.28
C THR A 320 -0.73 -25.48 3.13
N PRO A 321 -1.06 -26.78 3.30
CA PRO A 321 -1.94 -27.46 2.37
C PRO A 321 -3.36 -26.85 2.40
N LEU A 322 -4.07 -26.87 1.27
CA LEU A 322 -5.48 -26.49 1.22
C LEU A 322 -6.32 -27.41 2.13
N LYS A 323 -6.98 -26.82 3.12
CA LYS A 323 -7.88 -27.51 4.05
C LYS A 323 -9.32 -27.22 3.68
N PHE A 324 -10.10 -28.26 3.41
CA PHE A 324 -11.53 -28.13 3.16
C PHE A 324 -12.28 -27.82 4.46
N ILE A 325 -13.13 -26.80 4.43
CA ILE A 325 -13.97 -26.42 5.56
C ILE A 325 -15.18 -27.36 5.54
N SER A 326 -15.27 -28.28 6.51
CA SER A 326 -16.41 -29.20 6.60
C SER A 326 -17.67 -28.41 6.88
N ARG A 327 -18.61 -28.38 5.92
CA ARG A 327 -19.96 -27.87 6.15
C ARG A 327 -20.65 -28.77 7.17
N ARG A 328 -20.99 -28.25 8.34
CA ARG A 328 -21.86 -28.93 9.31
C ARG A 328 -23.31 -28.81 8.89
#